data_AF-W0F6I1-F1
#
_entry.id   AF-W0F6I1-F1
#
_cell.length_a   1.000
_cell.length_b   1.000
_cell.length_c   1.000
_cell.angle_alpha   90.00
_cell.angle_beta   90.00
_cell.angle_gamma   90.00
#
_symmetry.space_group_name_H-M   'P 1'
#
loop_
_entity.id
_entity.type
_entity.pdbx_description
1 polymer ?
#
loop_
_entity_poly.entity_id
_entity_poly.type
_entity_poly.pdbx_seq_one_letter_code
_entity_poly.pdbx_strand_id
1 'polypeptide(L)' 'MSEGTKNKGLMWILFFISAAALLIAIFTHWPWLTLILPFVTTFFVKAMDII' A
#
# COMPACT_ATOMS: atom_id res chain seq x y z
N MET A 1 -14.06 -8.49 -20.22
CA MET A 1 -12.70 -7.94 -20.20
C MET A 1 -11.94 -8.72 -19.13
N SER A 2 -10.98 -9.58 -19.49
CA SER A 2 -10.42 -10.62 -18.60
C SER A 2 -9.89 -10.10 -17.26
N GLU A 3 -10.47 -10.57 -16.16
CA GLU A 3 -10.14 -10.29 -14.75
C GLU A 3 -8.88 -11.02 -14.25
N GLY A 4 -8.04 -11.56 -15.11
CA GLY A 4 -7.09 -12.61 -14.70
C GLY A 4 -5.63 -12.23 -14.46
N THR A 5 -5.10 -11.07 -14.88
CA THR A 5 -3.62 -10.91 -14.89
C THR A 5 -3.07 -9.48 -14.99
N LYS A 6 -3.87 -8.41 -14.84
CA LYS A 6 -3.50 -7.09 -15.42
C LYS A 6 -3.21 -5.93 -14.46
N ASN A 7 -3.17 -6.11 -13.13
CA ASN A 7 -3.10 -4.95 -12.23
C ASN A 7 -1.90 -4.91 -11.26
N LYS A 8 -0.84 -5.71 -11.48
CA LYS A 8 0.38 -5.65 -10.64
C LYS A 8 0.98 -4.23 -10.58
N GLY A 9 1.04 -3.54 -11.72
CA GLY A 9 1.54 -2.16 -11.78
C GLY A 9 0.67 -1.18 -10.98
N LEU A 10 -0.65 -1.36 -10.99
CA LEU A 10 -1.57 -0.54 -10.20
C LEU A 10 -1.40 -0.79 -8.69
N MET A 11 -1.15 -2.04 -8.29
CA MET A 11 -0.89 -2.39 -6.89
C MET A 11 0.43 -1.80 -6.38
N TRP A 12 1.48 -1.76 -7.22
CA TRP A 12 2.73 -1.06 -6.90
C TRP A 12 2.54 0.44 -6.71
N ILE A 13 1.74 1.10 -7.55
CA ILE A 13 1.41 2.52 -7.39
C ILE A 13 0.67 2.76 -6.07
N LEU A 14 -0.35 1.94 -5.77
CA LEU A 14 -1.08 2.01 -4.49
C LEU A 14 -0.16 1.77 -3.29
N PHE A 15 0.78 0.84 -3.39
CA PHE A 15 1.80 0.61 -2.38
C PHE A 15 2.64 1.87 -2.13
N PHE A 16 3.22 2.48 -3.16
CA PHE A 16 4.02 3.69 -2.99
C PHE A 16 3.22 4.86 -2.42
N ILE A 17 1.96 5.04 -2.83
CA ILE A 17 1.07 6.07 -2.26
C ILE A 17 0.85 5.80 -0.77
N SER A 18 0.56 4.56 -0.39
CA SER A 18 0.35 4.20 1.02
C SER A 18 1.64 4.33 1.86
N ALA A 19 2.80 4.00 1.28
CA ALA A 19 4.10 4.16 1.94
C ALA A 19 4.45 5.64 2.14
N ALA A 20 4.16 6.50 1.16
CA ALA A 20 4.31 7.94 1.32
C ALA A 20 3.37 8.51 2.41
N ALA A 21 2.11 8.05 2.45
CA ALA A 21 1.18 8.42 3.51
C ALA A 21 1.67 7.99 4.91
N LEU A 22 2.27 6.79 5.02
CA LEU A 22 2.90 6.33 6.25
C LEU A 22 4.08 7.23 6.65
N LEU A 23 4.97 7.58 5.71
CA LEU A 23 6.09 8.49 5.99
C LEU A 23 5.62 9.87 6.45
N ILE A 24 4.56 10.41 5.85
CA ILE A 24 3.95 11.68 6.28
C ILE A 24 3.38 11.52 7.69
N ALA A 25 2.65 10.43 7.96
CA ALA A 25 2.09 10.15 9.29
C ALA A 25 3.16 10.02 10.37
N ILE A 26 4.33 9.44 10.04
CA ILE A 26 5.50 9.41 10.92
C ILE A 26 6.01 10.82 11.17
N PHE A 27 6.23 11.61 10.11
CA PHE A 27 6.78 12.95 10.22
C PHE A 27 5.88 13.89 11.03
N THR A 28 4.56 13.80 10.84
CA THR A 28 3.58 14.62 11.56
C THR A 28 3.25 14.09 12.96
N HIS A 29 3.92 13.03 13.43
CA HIS A 29 3.66 12.38 14.73
C HIS A 29 2.19 12.02 14.92
N TRP A 30 1.56 11.49 13.87
CA TRP A 30 0.13 11.20 13.90
C TRP A 30 -0.15 10.04 14.86
N PRO A 31 -0.96 10.23 15.93
CA PRO A 31 -1.26 9.18 16.92
C PRO A 31 -1.84 7.88 16.34
N TRP A 32 -2.41 7.94 15.14
CA TRP A 32 -3.07 6.83 14.47
C TRP A 32 -2.19 6.14 13.41
N LEU A 33 -0.87 6.30 13.48
CA LEU A 33 0.08 5.70 12.55
C LEU A 33 -0.16 4.19 12.31
N THR A 34 -0.51 3.47 13.37
CA THR A 34 -0.78 2.03 13.35
C THR A 34 -1.98 1.65 12.47
N LEU A 35 -2.92 2.56 12.21
CA LEU A 35 -4.04 2.31 11.30
C LEU A 35 -3.61 2.30 9.83
N ILE A 36 -2.50 2.95 9.47
CA ILE A 36 -2.00 3.00 8.08
C ILE A 36 -1.17 1.76 7.74
N LEU A 37 -0.47 1.19 8.72
CA LEU A 37 0.34 -0.02 8.63
C LEU A 37 -0.32 -1.20 7.87
N PRO A 38 -1.56 -1.62 8.19
CA PRO A 38 -2.21 -2.74 7.48
C PRO A 38 -2.48 -2.44 6.00
N PHE A 39 -2.67 -1.18 5.60
CA PHE A 39 -2.87 -0.82 4.19
C PHE A 39 -1.56 -0.91 3.41
N VAL A 40 -0.47 -0.41 3.98
CA VAL A 40 0.87 -0.52 3.39
C VAL A 40 1.25 -1.97 3.18
N THR A 41 1.06 -2.82 4.20
CA THR A 41 1.38 -4.25 4.09
C THR A 41 0.44 -4.99 3.14
N THR A 42 -0.85 -4.67 3.12
CA THR A 42 -1.81 -5.28 2.17
C THR A 42 -1.45 -4.96 0.72
N PHE A 43 -1.16 -3.69 0.40
CA PHE A 43 -0.76 -3.32 -0.96
C PHE A 43 0.63 -3.85 -1.31
N PHE A 44 1.55 -3.95 -0.36
CA PHE A 44 2.86 -4.56 -0.56
C PHE A 44 2.74 -6.04 -0.96
N VAL A 45 1.98 -6.83 -0.20
CA VAL A 45 1.79 -8.27 -0.46
C VAL A 45 1.08 -8.50 -1.80
N LYS A 46 0.07 -7.68 -2.12
CA LYS A 46 -0.60 -7.70 -3.43
C LYS A 46 0.32 -7.27 -4.58
N ALA A 47 1.16 -6.26 -4.37
CA ALA A 47 2.14 -5.81 -5.36
C ALA A 47 3.22 -6.87 -5.64
N MET A 48 3.58 -7.66 -4.61
CA MET A 48 4.48 -8.80 -4.73
C MET A 48 3.81 -10.05 -5.32
N ASP A 49 2.51 -10.02 -5.60
CA ASP A 49 1.73 -11.18 -6.09
C ASP A 49 1.80 -12.40 -5.15
N ILE A 50 1.97 -12.15 -3.85
CA ILE A 50 2.06 -13.19 -2.82
C ILE A 50 0.67 -13.73 -2.46
N ILE A 51 -0.39 -12.92 -2.65
CA ILE A 51 -1.81 -13.24 -2.39
C ILE A 51 -2.65 -12.77 -3.59
#